data_AF-X0WG69-F1
#
_entry.id   AF-X0WG69-F1
#
_cell.length_a   1.000
_cell.length_b   1.000
_cell.length_c   1.000
_cell.angle_alpha   90.00
_cell.angle_beta   90.00
_cell.angle_gamma   90.00
#
_symmetry.space_group_name_H-M   'P 1'
#
loop_
_entity.id
_entity.type
_entity.pdbx_description
1 polymer ?
#
loop_
_entity_poly.entity_id
_entity_poly.type
_entity_poly.pdbx_seq_one_letter_code
_entity_poly.pdbx_strand_id
1 'polypeptide(L)'
;MHGGMGFKHANLAIEANGTEVFDLTKYKVTGCRPDFSPDGKKITWGLTDWDLCTANINFTSSSPQVTNVRRIIKCRKEYEVYHTDFSPDGGYLTFSHGPKATEMVGGKAPGWNICVSDLTTGKWVEVTRDGNHNKEPDWVPIRTLSR
;
A
#
# COMPACT_ATOMS: atom_id res chain seq x y z
N MET A 1 3.30 12.98 -14.35
CA MET A 1 4.03 12.19 -15.37
C MET A 1 2.99 11.60 -16.33
N HIS A 2 3.15 11.72 -17.64
CA HIS A 2 2.41 10.87 -18.60
C HIS A 2 3.41 9.83 -19.08
N GLY A 3 3.25 8.57 -18.66
CA GLY A 3 4.05 7.47 -19.20
C GLY A 3 3.67 7.20 -20.65
N GLY A 4 4.58 6.66 -21.46
CA GLY A 4 4.37 6.39 -22.89
C GLY A 4 3.22 5.43 -23.25
N MET A 5 2.53 4.86 -22.25
CA MET A 5 1.40 3.94 -22.41
C MET A 5 0.03 4.64 -22.46
N GLY A 6 -0.04 5.98 -22.37
CA GLY A 6 -1.31 6.73 -22.45
C GLY A 6 -2.15 6.75 -21.17
N PHE A 7 -1.71 6.08 -20.11
CA PHE A 7 -2.33 6.15 -18.79
C PHE A 7 -1.91 7.43 -18.03
N LYS A 8 -2.81 7.96 -17.21
CA LYS A 8 -2.56 9.10 -16.31
C LYS A 8 -2.12 8.60 -14.92
N HIS A 9 -2.72 9.10 -13.84
CA HIS A 9 -2.47 8.66 -12.47
C HIS A 9 -3.22 7.34 -12.22
N ALA A 10 -2.61 6.23 -12.64
CA ALA A 10 -3.24 4.91 -12.66
C ALA A 10 -2.37 3.86 -11.95
N ASN A 11 -3.04 2.97 -11.22
CA ASN A 11 -2.46 1.68 -10.83
C ASN A 11 -2.82 0.66 -11.91
N LEU A 12 -1.80 -0.03 -12.43
CA LEU A 12 -1.94 -1.01 -13.51
C LEU A 12 -1.56 -2.39 -12.99
N ALA A 13 -2.25 -3.42 -13.45
CA ALA A 13 -1.79 -4.80 -13.34
C ALA A 13 -1.18 -5.21 -14.69
N ILE A 14 0.05 -5.73 -14.65
CA ILE A 14 0.79 -6.16 -15.84
C ILE A 14 1.04 -7.65 -15.72
N GLU A 15 0.78 -8.38 -16.81
CA GLU A 15 1.07 -9.81 -16.84
C GLU A 15 2.58 -10.06 -16.80
N ALA A 16 3.04 -10.88 -15.84
CA ALA A 16 4.47 -11.10 -15.63
C ALA A 16 5.16 -11.83 -16.80
N ASN A 17 4.42 -12.71 -17.51
CA ASN A 17 4.93 -13.56 -18.58
C ASN A 17 4.21 -13.33 -19.92
N GLY A 18 3.59 -12.16 -20.11
CA GLY A 18 2.84 -11.82 -21.30
C GLY A 18 2.88 -10.33 -21.60
N THR A 19 1.93 -9.86 -22.40
CA THR A 19 1.88 -8.47 -22.88
C THR A 19 0.65 -7.72 -22.41
N GLU A 20 -0.23 -8.37 -21.64
CA GLU A 20 -1.48 -7.78 -21.19
C GLU A 20 -1.24 -6.74 -20.09
N VAL A 21 -1.92 -5.60 -20.22
CA VAL A 21 -1.90 -4.48 -19.27
C VAL A 21 -3.33 -4.10 -18.94
N PHE A 22 -3.66 -4.16 -17.64
CA PHE A 22 -4.99 -3.88 -17.14
C PHE A 22 -5.02 -2.61 -16.31
N ASP A 23 -5.82 -1.63 -16.74
CA ASP A 23 -6.11 -0.44 -15.96
C ASP A 23 -7.08 -0.75 -14.82
N LEU A 24 -6.60 -0.62 -13.57
CA LEU A 24 -7.39 -0.89 -12.38
C LEU A 24 -8.20 0.34 -11.92
N THR A 25 -8.04 1.51 -12.56
CA THR A 25 -8.80 2.72 -12.22
C THR A 25 -10.31 2.55 -12.45
N LYS A 26 -10.71 1.67 -13.37
CA LYS A 26 -12.12 1.27 -13.56
C LYS A 26 -12.76 0.69 -12.28
N TYR A 27 -11.94 0.16 -11.38
CA TYR A 27 -12.36 -0.34 -10.06
C TYR A 27 -12.07 0.64 -8.92
N LYS A 28 -11.76 1.91 -9.20
CA LYS A 28 -11.38 2.93 -8.21
C LYS A 28 -10.04 2.66 -7.50
N VAL A 29 -9.19 1.80 -8.06
CA VAL A 29 -7.80 1.62 -7.61
C VAL A 29 -6.95 2.72 -8.24
N THR A 30 -7.13 3.95 -7.75
CA THR A 30 -6.41 5.15 -8.18
C THR A 30 -5.37 5.55 -7.14
N GLY A 31 -4.42 6.42 -7.49
CA GLY A 31 -3.38 6.88 -6.57
C GLY A 31 -2.07 6.16 -6.82
N CYS A 32 -1.32 5.83 -5.75
CA CYS A 32 0.08 5.38 -5.90
C CYS A 32 0.45 4.23 -4.96
N ARG A 33 1.62 3.61 -5.28
CA ARG A 33 2.30 2.58 -4.49
C ARG A 33 1.40 1.37 -4.16
N PRO A 34 0.87 0.68 -5.18
CA PRO A 34 0.10 -0.52 -4.94
C PRO A 34 1.01 -1.66 -4.47
N ASP A 35 0.47 -2.51 -3.60
CA ASP A 35 1.13 -3.74 -3.13
C ASP A 35 0.10 -4.89 -3.01
N PHE A 36 0.56 -6.12 -3.18
CA PHE A 36 -0.27 -7.33 -3.11
C PHE A 36 -0.07 -8.05 -1.78
N SER A 37 -1.16 -8.61 -1.23
CA SER A 37 -1.01 -9.54 -0.11
C SER A 37 -0.20 -10.77 -0.53
N PRO A 38 0.49 -11.45 0.41
CA PRO A 38 1.32 -12.62 0.09
C PRO A 38 0.59 -13.76 -0.63
N ASP A 39 -0.72 -13.91 -0.41
CA ASP A 39 -1.57 -14.90 -1.07
C ASP A 39 -2.11 -14.45 -2.45
N GLY A 40 -1.79 -13.22 -2.88
CA GLY A 40 -2.22 -12.63 -4.15
C GLY A 40 -3.71 -12.29 -4.23
N LYS A 41 -4.46 -12.35 -3.11
CA LYS A 41 -5.92 -12.15 -3.11
C LYS A 41 -6.36 -10.75 -2.69
N LYS A 42 -5.44 -9.91 -2.24
CA LYS A 42 -5.71 -8.51 -1.88
C LYS A 42 -4.69 -7.58 -2.49
N ILE A 43 -5.10 -6.34 -2.64
CA ILE A 43 -4.25 -5.22 -3.04
C ILE A 43 -4.44 -4.09 -2.02
N THR A 44 -3.38 -3.35 -1.74
CA THR A 44 -3.38 -2.10 -0.96
C THR A 44 -2.79 -0.97 -1.80
N TRP A 45 -3.13 0.28 -1.51
CA TRP A 45 -2.53 1.45 -2.17
C TRP A 45 -2.80 2.75 -1.37
N GLY A 46 -2.00 3.79 -1.65
CA GLY A 46 -2.29 5.15 -1.22
C GLY A 46 -3.29 5.80 -2.17
N LEU A 47 -4.51 6.08 -1.68
CA LEU A 47 -5.57 6.73 -2.46
C LEU A 47 -5.37 8.25 -2.52
N THR A 48 -5.00 8.85 -1.38
CA THR A 48 -4.60 10.25 -1.23
C THR A 48 -3.43 10.31 -0.27
N ASP A 49 -2.88 11.50 -0.04
CA ASP A 49 -1.82 11.71 0.96
C ASP A 49 -2.30 11.38 2.40
N TRP A 50 -3.60 11.20 2.61
CA TRP A 50 -4.22 10.98 3.93
C TRP A 50 -4.97 9.66 4.06
N ASP A 51 -5.06 8.89 2.98
CA ASP A 51 -5.96 7.75 2.87
C ASP A 51 -5.24 6.54 2.27
N LEU A 52 -5.28 5.41 3.00
CA LEU A 52 -4.86 4.12 2.49
C LEU A 52 -6.08 3.23 2.25
N CYS A 53 -6.06 2.49 1.16
CA CYS A 53 -7.15 1.62 0.75
C CYS A 53 -6.69 0.17 0.60
N THR A 54 -7.64 -0.75 0.71
CA THR A 54 -7.46 -2.15 0.31
C THR A 54 -8.66 -2.65 -0.47
N ALA A 55 -8.47 -3.71 -1.24
CA ALA A 55 -9.51 -4.42 -1.97
C ALA A 55 -9.17 -5.89 -2.11
N ASN A 56 -10.17 -6.71 -2.40
CA ASN A 56 -9.93 -8.07 -2.90
C ASN A 56 -9.57 -7.97 -4.39
N ILE A 57 -8.60 -8.76 -4.84
CA ILE A 57 -8.25 -8.91 -6.25
C ILE A 57 -8.27 -10.39 -6.65
N ASN A 58 -8.74 -10.66 -7.87
CA ASN A 58 -8.84 -12.01 -8.41
C ASN A 58 -8.34 -12.02 -9.87
N PHE A 59 -7.48 -12.99 -10.18
CA PHE A 59 -6.87 -13.20 -11.49
C PHE A 59 -7.35 -14.47 -12.22
N THR A 60 -8.41 -15.15 -11.74
CA THR A 60 -8.91 -16.40 -12.35
C THR A 60 -9.59 -16.22 -13.70
N SER A 61 -9.95 -14.99 -14.06
CA SER A 61 -10.56 -14.63 -15.34
C SER A 61 -9.53 -14.01 -16.29
N SER A 62 -9.88 -13.83 -17.55
CA SER A 62 -9.00 -13.18 -18.55
C SER A 62 -8.63 -11.72 -18.22
N SER A 63 -9.34 -11.08 -17.29
CA SER A 63 -9.01 -9.75 -16.78
C SER A 63 -9.17 -9.72 -15.27
N PRO A 64 -8.24 -9.11 -14.52
CA PRO A 64 -8.31 -9.03 -13.06
C PRO A 64 -9.60 -8.34 -12.62
N GLN A 65 -10.23 -8.90 -11.60
CA GLN A 65 -11.41 -8.33 -10.96
C GLN A 65 -11.03 -7.81 -9.59
N VAL A 66 -11.38 -6.54 -9.33
CA VAL A 66 -11.21 -5.93 -8.01
C VAL A 66 -12.57 -5.68 -7.39
N THR A 67 -12.74 -6.12 -6.15
CA THR A 67 -14.00 -6.00 -5.39
C THR A 67 -13.73 -5.55 -3.96
N ASN A 68 -14.78 -5.12 -3.24
CA ASN A 68 -14.67 -4.73 -1.84
C ASN A 68 -13.62 -3.65 -1.55
N VAL A 69 -13.57 -2.64 -2.43
CA VAL A 69 -12.68 -1.48 -2.28
C VAL A 69 -13.10 -0.68 -1.06
N ARG A 70 -12.20 -0.54 -0.09
CA ARG A 70 -12.47 0.18 1.15
C ARG A 70 -11.24 0.94 1.64
N ARG A 71 -11.50 2.07 2.28
CA ARG A 71 -10.49 2.82 3.04
C ARG A 71 -10.21 2.08 4.35
N ILE A 72 -8.94 1.93 4.70
CA ILE A 72 -8.51 1.25 5.93
C ILE A 72 -7.81 2.19 6.90
N ILE A 73 -7.11 3.21 6.38
CA ILE A 73 -6.46 4.23 7.18
C ILE A 73 -6.89 5.60 6.68
N LYS A 74 -7.14 6.49 7.63
CA LYS A 74 -7.38 7.92 7.39
C LYS A 74 -6.71 8.73 8.49
N CYS A 75 -5.88 9.69 8.10
CA CYS A 75 -5.29 10.66 9.04
C CYS A 75 -5.91 12.06 8.85
N ARG A 76 -5.53 12.99 9.74
CA ARG A 76 -5.86 14.41 9.57
C ARG A 76 -4.95 15.03 8.51
N LYS A 77 -5.38 16.15 7.92
CA LYS A 77 -4.69 16.74 6.75
C LYS A 77 -3.35 17.40 7.07
N GLU A 78 -3.05 17.62 8.34
CA GLU A 78 -1.75 18.11 8.81
C GLU A 78 -0.68 17.00 8.78
N TYR A 79 -1.11 15.75 8.60
CA TYR A 79 -0.29 14.55 8.50
C TYR A 79 -0.41 13.94 7.11
N GLU A 80 0.40 12.93 6.85
CA GLU A 80 0.43 12.14 5.63
C GLU A 80 0.62 10.65 5.95
N VAL A 81 0.13 9.77 5.08
CA VAL A 81 0.30 8.30 5.16
C VAL A 81 0.72 7.71 3.81
N TYR A 82 1.76 6.88 3.80
CA TYR A 82 2.34 6.29 2.58
C TYR A 82 3.01 4.94 2.82
N HIS A 83 3.52 4.32 1.75
CA HIS A 83 4.42 3.16 1.80
C HIS A 83 3.80 1.94 2.49
N THR A 84 2.65 1.51 1.97
CA THR A 84 1.95 0.33 2.49
C THR A 84 2.67 -0.95 2.11
N ASP A 85 2.73 -1.89 3.05
CA ASP A 85 3.27 -3.23 2.80
C ASP A 85 2.55 -4.28 3.67
N PHE A 86 2.11 -5.37 3.04
CA PHE A 86 1.38 -6.44 3.74
C PHE A 86 2.31 -7.33 4.55
N SER A 87 1.89 -7.69 5.76
CA SER A 87 2.62 -8.70 6.53
C SER A 87 2.61 -10.07 5.84
N PRO A 88 3.63 -10.92 6.06
CA PRO A 88 3.72 -12.25 5.44
C PRO A 88 2.54 -13.18 5.74
N ASP A 89 1.84 -12.97 6.85
CA ASP A 89 0.63 -13.70 7.23
C ASP A 89 -0.67 -13.05 6.73
N GLY A 90 -0.60 -11.87 6.10
CA GLY A 90 -1.73 -11.10 5.60
C GLY A 90 -2.64 -10.48 6.68
N GLY A 91 -2.25 -10.54 7.95
CA GLY A 91 -3.04 -10.01 9.09
C GLY A 91 -2.84 -8.52 9.35
N TYR A 92 -1.71 -7.97 8.90
CA TYR A 92 -1.28 -6.61 9.19
C TYR A 92 -0.89 -5.85 7.93
N LEU A 93 -0.88 -4.52 8.07
CA LEU A 93 -0.33 -3.61 7.08
C LEU A 93 0.61 -2.63 7.76
N THR A 94 1.86 -2.58 7.31
CA THR A 94 2.80 -1.52 7.68
C THR A 94 2.58 -0.30 6.78
N PHE A 95 2.86 0.89 7.31
CA PHE A 95 2.84 2.13 6.55
C PHE A 95 3.71 3.18 7.24
N SER A 96 4.03 4.27 6.55
CA SER A 96 4.66 5.47 7.11
C SER A 96 3.61 6.52 7.45
N HIS A 97 3.77 7.22 8.57
CA HIS A 97 2.90 8.32 9.01
C HIS A 97 3.75 9.48 9.56
N GLY A 98 3.38 10.72 9.26
CA GLY A 98 4.05 11.89 9.83
C GLY A 98 3.47 13.21 9.32
N PRO A 99 4.00 14.37 9.73
CA PRO A 99 3.59 15.66 9.19
C PRO A 99 3.95 15.76 7.70
N LYS A 100 3.38 16.74 6.99
CA LYS A 100 3.72 16.99 5.59
C LYS A 100 5.24 17.10 5.36
N ALA A 101 5.79 16.22 4.53
CA ALA A 101 7.22 16.17 4.24
C ALA A 101 7.52 15.61 2.84
N THR A 102 8.75 15.17 2.58
CA THR A 102 9.11 14.54 1.30
C THR A 102 8.81 13.04 1.35
N GLU A 103 7.72 12.60 0.71
CA GLU A 103 7.33 11.18 0.62
C GLU A 103 8.13 10.36 -0.41
N MET A 104 8.95 11.00 -1.25
CA MET A 104 9.73 10.32 -2.28
C MET A 104 10.84 9.47 -1.67
N VAL A 105 11.15 8.35 -2.33
CA VAL A 105 12.28 7.48 -1.99
C VAL A 105 13.57 8.30 -1.85
N GLY A 106 14.31 8.05 -0.76
CA GLY A 106 15.55 8.78 -0.43
C GLY A 106 15.37 10.21 0.12
N GLY A 107 14.18 10.82 0.05
CA GLY A 107 13.91 12.13 0.66
C GLY A 107 13.82 12.09 2.19
N LYS A 108 14.29 13.13 2.88
CA LYS A 108 14.14 13.23 4.34
C LYS A 108 12.69 13.56 4.71
N ALA A 109 12.15 12.87 5.71
CA ALA A 109 10.79 13.08 6.21
C ALA A 109 10.76 13.32 7.73
N PRO A 110 11.08 14.56 8.20
CA PRO A 110 11.09 14.87 9.62
C PRO A 110 9.77 14.54 10.32
N GLY A 111 9.86 13.86 11.47
CA GLY A 111 8.69 13.45 12.25
C GLY A 111 7.96 12.22 11.73
N TRP A 112 8.43 11.58 10.65
CA TRP A 112 7.83 10.35 10.13
C TRP A 112 8.22 9.12 10.94
N ASN A 113 7.24 8.24 11.08
CA ASN A 113 7.33 6.99 11.81
C ASN A 113 6.73 5.83 11.01
N ILE A 114 7.22 4.62 11.28
CA ILE A 114 6.55 3.40 10.83
C ILE A 114 5.38 3.11 11.75
N CYS A 115 4.28 2.70 11.14
CA CYS A 115 3.07 2.26 11.79
C CYS A 115 2.72 0.83 11.37
N VAL A 116 1.96 0.15 12.21
CA VAL A 116 1.36 -1.15 11.91
C VAL A 116 -0.14 -1.07 12.17
N SER A 117 -0.95 -1.47 11.17
CA SER A 117 -2.39 -1.64 11.30
C SER A 117 -2.75 -3.12 11.36
N ASP A 118 -3.68 -3.46 12.26
CA ASP A 118 -4.40 -4.74 12.25
C ASP A 118 -5.54 -4.64 11.22
N LEU A 119 -5.57 -5.54 10.23
CA LEU A 119 -6.54 -5.48 9.13
C LEU A 119 -7.94 -5.97 9.49
N THR A 120 -8.09 -6.63 10.63
CA THR A 120 -9.37 -7.10 11.15
C THR A 120 -10.09 -6.00 11.89
N THR A 121 -9.36 -5.25 12.73
CA THR A 121 -9.91 -4.21 13.58
C THR A 121 -9.82 -2.80 12.97
N GLY A 122 -8.90 -2.59 12.02
CA GLY A 122 -8.56 -1.27 11.48
C GLY A 122 -7.83 -0.35 12.47
N LYS A 123 -7.45 -0.87 13.65
CA LYS A 123 -6.63 -0.13 14.61
C LYS A 123 -5.17 -0.17 14.18
N TRP A 124 -4.46 0.91 14.44
CA TRP A 124 -3.04 1.01 14.13
C TRP A 124 -2.27 1.74 15.24
N VAL A 125 -0.96 1.52 15.26
CA VAL A 125 -0.01 2.13 16.21
C VAL A 125 1.27 2.54 15.50
N GLU A 126 1.94 3.58 15.99
CA GLU A 126 3.32 3.91 15.58
C GLU A 126 4.30 3.01 16.33
N VAL A 127 5.20 2.34 15.61
CA VAL A 127 6.21 1.41 16.15
C VAL A 127 7.61 2.03 16.21
N THR A 128 7.83 3.18 15.55
CA THR A 128 9.03 4.01 15.73
C THR A 128 8.64 5.37 16.29
N ARG A 129 9.52 6.02 17.06
CA ARG A 129 9.35 7.39 17.62
C ARG A 129 10.69 8.11 17.85
N ASP A 130 11.74 7.66 17.18
CA ASP A 130 13.14 8.02 17.48
C ASP A 130 13.62 9.29 16.75
N GLY A 131 12.79 9.86 15.88
CA GLY A 131 13.14 11.06 15.11
C GLY A 131 14.03 10.77 13.89
N ASN A 132 14.22 9.50 13.50
CA ASN A 132 15.09 9.12 12.38
C ASN A 132 14.41 9.16 11.00
N HIS A 133 13.22 9.77 10.89
CA HIS A 133 12.48 9.94 9.64
C HIS A 133 12.11 8.59 9.01
N ASN A 134 11.59 7.68 9.82
CA ASN A 134 11.37 6.30 9.43
C ASN A 134 10.25 6.22 8.39
N LYS A 135 10.56 5.64 7.22
CA LYS A 135 9.66 5.50 6.08
C LYS A 135 10.03 4.26 5.27
N GLU A 136 9.14 3.86 4.36
CA GLU A 136 9.35 2.70 3.46
C GLU A 136 9.59 1.39 4.23
N PRO A 137 8.63 0.98 5.09
CA PRO A 137 8.74 -0.28 5.80
C PRO A 137 8.66 -1.45 4.81
N ASP A 138 9.34 -2.53 5.17
CA ASP A 138 9.24 -3.83 4.52
C ASP A 138 9.25 -4.93 5.61
N TRP A 139 8.58 -6.06 5.35
CA TRP A 139 8.58 -7.20 6.25
C TRP A 139 9.73 -8.17 5.97
N VAL A 140 10.37 -8.63 7.04
CA VAL A 140 11.33 -9.74 6.96
C VAL A 140 10.64 -11.02 7.45
N PRO A 141 10.35 -12.00 6.56
CA PRO A 141 9.82 -13.28 6.99
C PRO A 141 10.85 -14.02 7.85
N ILE A 142 10.48 -14.36 9.08
CA ILE A 142 11.30 -15.21 9.95
C ILE A 142 10.81 -16.65 9.85
N ARG A 143 11.74 -17.59 9.71
CA ARG A 143 11.41 -19.02 9.75
C ARG A 143 10.93 -19.35 11.16
N THR A 144 9.65 -19.61 11.33
CA THR A 144 9.15 -20.21 12.57
C THR A 144 9.66 -21.64 12.62
N LEU A 145 10.55 -21.92 13.57
CA LEU A 145 10.82 -23.31 13.96
C LEU A 145 9.50 -23.85 14.49
N SER A 146 8.95 -24.86 13.83
CA SER A 146 7.82 -25.62 14.36
C SER A 146 8.17 -26.06 15.77
N ARG A 147 7.40 -25.58 16.76
CA ARG A 147 7.46 -26.10 18.13
C ARG A 147 6.99 -27.55 18.17
#